data_AF-A0A1E4Q6E5-F1
#
_entry.id   AF-A0A1E4Q6E5-F1
#
_cell.length_a   1.000
_cell.length_b   1.000
_cell.length_c   1.000
_cell.angle_alpha   90.00
_cell.angle_beta   90.00
_cell.angle_gamma   90.00
#
_symmetry.space_group_name_H-M   'P 1'
#
loop_
_entity.id
_entity.type
_entity.pdbx_description
1 polymer ?
#
loop_
_entity_poly.entity_id
_entity_poly.type
_entity_poly.pdbx_seq_one_letter_code
_entity_poly.pdbx_strand_id
1 'polypeptide(L)'
;MPNKPRKTAEAQALTAAINAAEMKKAAVAAALGVSPGLVSQWASGRTPVPPDTAPPLAQLLGLPDPGTISARYRKVAATQTVTVTKATQPADLKKLEQAVVALEAETHELRAALLVMAAVMKQHRPAEAAAAAAALHRQLPAKQRETGLLARILKVLE
;
A
#
# COMPACT_ATOMS: atom_id res chain seq x y z
N MET A 1 27.28 38.77 11.07
CA MET A 1 26.84 37.41 11.44
C MET A 1 26.29 36.71 10.20
N PRO A 2 26.74 35.50 9.82
CA PRO A 2 26.20 34.85 8.63
C PRO A 2 24.74 34.42 8.88
N ASN A 3 23.85 34.88 7.99
CA ASN A 3 22.42 34.62 8.02
C ASN A 3 22.17 33.11 7.81
N LYS A 4 21.80 32.37 8.86
CA LYS A 4 21.46 30.95 8.74
C LYS A 4 20.24 30.85 7.80
N PRO A 5 20.28 30.01 6.75
CA PRO A 5 19.13 29.88 5.86
C PRO A 5 17.90 29.49 6.67
N ARG A 6 16.78 30.18 6.42
CA ARG A 6 15.51 29.95 7.12
C ARG A 6 15.05 28.52 6.82
N LYS A 7 15.01 27.66 7.86
CA LYS A 7 14.49 26.29 7.75
C LYS A 7 13.08 26.30 7.16
N THR A 8 12.76 25.34 6.30
CA THR A 8 11.38 25.15 5.81
C THR A 8 10.42 24.84 6.95
N ALA A 9 9.13 25.11 6.76
CA ALA A 9 8.11 24.84 7.79
C ALA A 9 8.10 23.35 8.20
N GLU A 10 8.29 22.45 7.22
CA GLU A 10 8.35 21.00 7.45
C GLU A 10 9.58 20.61 8.27
N ALA A 11 10.74 21.21 7.99
CA ALA A 11 11.97 20.93 8.75
C ALA A 11 11.89 21.46 10.19
N GLN A 12 11.19 22.58 10.39
CA GLN A 12 10.89 23.11 11.73
C GLN A 12 9.92 22.18 12.47
N ALA A 13 8.83 21.76 11.83
CA ALA A 13 7.87 20.81 12.38
C ALA A 13 8.53 19.48 12.76
N LEU A 14 9.39 18.94 11.87
CA LEU A 14 10.15 17.72 12.15
C LEU A 14 11.11 17.90 13.33
N THR A 15 11.81 19.05 13.41
CA THR A 15 12.70 19.33 14.55
C THR A 15 11.91 19.40 15.85
N ALA A 16 10.76 20.07 15.85
CA ALA A 16 9.90 20.18 17.01
C ALA A 16 9.35 18.82 17.44
N ALA A 17 8.92 17.99 16.49
CA ALA A 17 8.41 16.65 16.76
C ALA A 17 9.48 15.70 17.32
N ILE A 18 10.70 15.73 16.79
CA ILE A 18 11.83 14.95 17.35
C ILE A 18 12.12 15.37 18.80
N ASN A 19 12.10 16.67 19.08
CA ASN A 19 12.33 17.18 20.43
C ASN A 19 11.17 16.82 21.38
N ALA A 20 9.92 16.91 20.93
CA ALA A 20 8.73 16.58 21.71
C ALA A 20 8.64 15.08 22.02
N ALA A 21 9.12 14.23 21.11
CA ALA A 21 9.26 12.78 21.33
C ALA A 21 10.48 12.41 22.18
N GLU A 22 11.29 13.39 22.61
CA GLU A 22 12.55 13.21 23.35
C GLU A 22 13.54 12.23 22.68
N MET A 23 13.44 12.09 21.36
CA MET A 23 14.25 11.13 20.61
C MET A 23 15.55 11.77 20.12
N LYS A 24 16.65 11.03 20.22
CA LYS A 24 17.88 11.38 19.50
C LYS A 24 17.71 11.07 18.01
N LYS A 25 18.26 11.93 17.14
CA LYS A 25 18.26 11.71 15.67
C LYS A 25 18.84 10.35 15.26
N ALA A 26 19.82 9.83 16.02
CA ALA A 26 20.37 8.50 15.80
C ALA A 26 19.36 7.37 16.08
N ALA A 27 18.52 7.53 17.11
CA ALA A 27 17.46 6.57 17.42
C ALA A 27 16.35 6.60 16.34
N VAL A 28 15.98 7.80 15.87
CA VAL A 28 15.06 7.97 14.74
C VAL A 28 15.62 7.31 13.48
N ALA A 29 16.91 7.49 13.21
CA ALA A 29 17.59 6.89 12.06
C ALA A 29 17.59 5.35 12.13
N ALA A 30 17.90 4.79 13.30
CA ALA A 30 17.91 3.35 13.53
C ALA A 30 16.51 2.73 13.35
N ALA A 31 15.47 3.38 13.90
CA ALA A 31 14.09 2.91 13.78
C ALA A 31 13.58 2.93 12.32
N LEU A 32 14.10 3.83 11.49
CA LEU A 32 13.72 3.96 10.08
C LEU A 32 14.66 3.23 9.11
N GLY A 33 15.74 2.61 9.60
CA GLY A 33 16.74 1.95 8.75
C GLY A 33 17.51 2.92 7.85
N VAL A 34 17.67 4.19 8.27
CA VAL A 34 18.36 5.23 7.49
C VAL A 34 19.62 5.73 8.21
N SER A 35 20.45 6.52 7.53
CA SER A 35 21.63 7.11 8.16
C SER A 35 21.26 8.32 9.05
N PRO A 36 21.93 8.54 10.20
CA PRO A 36 21.71 9.72 11.06
C PRO A 36 21.98 11.06 10.34
N GLY A 37 22.88 11.04 9.34
CA GLY A 37 23.15 12.17 8.48
C GLY A 37 21.93 12.57 7.65
N LEU A 38 21.18 11.60 7.15
CA LEU A 38 19.97 11.83 6.37
C LEU A 38 18.86 12.47 7.22
N VAL A 39 18.65 11.99 8.44
CA VAL A 39 17.72 12.61 9.41
C VAL A 39 18.12 14.05 9.73
N SER A 40 19.43 14.33 9.79
CA SER A 40 19.93 15.70 9.99
C SER A 40 19.70 16.60 8.78
N GLN A 41 19.79 16.07 7.56
CA GLN A 41 19.46 16.79 6.33
C GLN A 41 17.96 17.12 6.26
N TRP A 42 17.10 16.20 6.69
CA TRP A 42 15.66 16.45 6.82
C TRP A 42 15.35 17.53 7.86
N ALA A 43 15.87 17.42 9.08
CA ALA A 43 15.62 18.38 10.16
C ALA A 43 16.24 19.78 9.92
N SER A 44 17.19 19.89 8.98
CA SER A 44 17.76 21.16 8.54
C SER A 44 17.05 21.74 7.31
N GLY A 45 16.21 20.96 6.64
CA GLY A 45 15.51 21.35 5.42
C GLY A 45 16.39 21.33 4.16
N ARG A 46 17.60 20.76 4.23
CA ARG A 46 18.49 20.61 3.07
C ARG A 46 17.92 19.61 2.05
N THR A 47 17.25 18.59 2.56
CA THR A 47 16.57 17.57 1.77
C THR A 47 15.18 17.35 2.35
N PRO A 48 14.11 17.29 1.55
CA PRO A 48 12.78 17.00 2.06
C PRO A 48 12.64 15.54 2.50
N VAL A 49 11.75 15.28 3.45
CA VAL A 49 11.36 13.91 3.83
C VAL A 49 10.62 13.25 2.65
N PRO A 50 11.06 12.07 2.16
CA PRO A 50 10.37 11.34 1.10
C PRO A 50 8.93 10.97 1.47
N PRO A 51 8.00 10.86 0.50
CA PRO A 51 6.61 10.48 0.77
C PRO A 51 6.48 9.15 1.51
N ASP A 52 7.24 8.12 1.11
CA ASP A 52 7.13 6.78 1.68
C ASP A 52 7.69 6.71 3.12
N THR A 53 8.62 7.61 3.45
CA THR A 53 9.21 7.70 4.79
C THR A 53 8.38 8.57 5.74
N ALA A 54 7.50 9.43 5.21
CA ALA A 54 6.74 10.36 6.04
C ALA A 54 5.76 9.64 7.01
N PRO A 55 4.95 8.64 6.59
CA PRO A 55 4.08 7.90 7.51
C PRO A 55 4.80 7.19 8.65
N PRO A 56 5.83 6.34 8.43
CA PRO A 56 6.51 5.66 9.52
C PRO A 56 7.26 6.65 10.44
N LEU A 57 7.81 7.74 9.89
CA LEU A 57 8.45 8.78 10.70
C LEU A 57 7.41 9.55 11.55
N ALA A 58 6.24 9.86 11.00
CA ALA A 58 5.16 10.51 11.75
C ALA A 58 4.64 9.61 12.88
N GLN A 59 4.44 8.32 12.60
CA GLN A 59 4.03 7.33 13.61
C GLN A 59 5.06 7.22 14.74
N LEU A 60 6.35 7.14 14.39
CA LEU A 60 7.44 7.08 15.36
C LEU A 60 7.49 8.32 16.27
N LEU A 61 7.17 9.49 15.70
CA LEU A 61 7.18 10.77 16.42
C LEU A 61 5.83 11.14 17.04
N GLY A 62 4.82 10.26 16.99
CA GLY A 62 3.49 10.51 17.53
C GLY A 62 2.72 11.63 16.81
N LEU A 63 3.06 11.93 15.55
CA LEU A 63 2.38 12.94 14.75
C LEU A 63 1.13 12.34 14.08
N PRO A 64 -0.04 12.99 14.21
CA PRO A 64 -1.28 12.48 13.62
C PRO A 64 -1.34 12.62 12.09
N ASP A 65 -0.61 13.59 11.51
CA ASP A 65 -0.58 13.83 10.07
C ASP A 65 0.86 13.84 9.53
N PRO A 66 1.26 12.87 8.66
CA PRO A 66 2.57 12.88 7.99
C PRO A 66 2.77 14.06 7.03
N GLY A 67 1.69 14.70 6.59
CA GLY A 67 1.71 15.90 5.75
C GLY A 67 2.35 17.12 6.42
N THR A 68 2.46 17.12 7.76
CA THR A 68 3.13 18.17 8.55
C THR A 68 4.64 18.20 8.34
N ILE A 69 5.25 17.04 8.09
CA ILE A 69 6.71 16.88 7.92
C ILE A 69 7.13 16.58 6.48
N SER A 70 6.18 16.33 5.57
CA SER A 70 6.45 16.16 4.14
C SER A 70 5.37 16.79 3.26
N ALA A 71 5.72 17.90 2.61
CA ALA A 71 4.88 18.51 1.59
C ALA A 71 4.63 17.60 0.38
N ARG A 72 5.62 16.76 0.04
CA ARG A 72 5.48 15.79 -1.07
C ARG A 72 4.48 14.70 -0.71
N TYR A 73 4.52 14.18 0.52
CA TYR A 73 3.47 13.28 1.02
C TYR A 73 2.10 13.93 0.91
N ARG A 74 1.96 15.18 1.36
CA ARG A 74 0.67 15.91 1.28
C ARG A 74 0.11 15.99 -0.15
N LYS A 75 0.97 16.19 -1.16
CA LYS A 75 0.58 16.20 -2.57
C LYS A 75 0.13 14.81 -3.05
N VAL A 76 0.90 13.76 -2.75
CA VAL A 76 0.57 12.38 -3.13
C VAL A 76 -0.71 11.90 -2.45
N ALA A 77 -0.83 12.16 -1.13
CA ALA A 77 -2.01 11.86 -0.35
C ALA A 77 -3.23 12.60 -0.90
N ALA A 78 -3.13 13.88 -1.28
CA ALA A 78 -4.22 14.62 -1.92
C ALA A 78 -4.66 13.99 -3.26
N THR A 79 -3.74 13.46 -4.05
CA THR A 79 -4.07 12.75 -5.30
C THR A 79 -4.74 11.40 -5.02
N GLN A 80 -4.35 10.68 -3.97
CA GLN A 80 -4.93 9.38 -3.60
C GLN A 80 -6.27 9.51 -2.82
N THR A 81 -6.45 10.57 -2.03
CA THR A 81 -7.69 10.84 -1.28
C THR A 81 -8.83 11.33 -2.18
N VAL A 82 -8.53 11.87 -3.36
CA VAL A 82 -9.56 12.13 -4.39
C VAL A 82 -10.20 10.83 -4.89
N THR A 83 -9.53 9.67 -4.73
CA THR A 83 -10.07 8.37 -5.16
C THR A 83 -10.87 7.63 -4.07
N VAL A 84 -10.74 8.00 -2.79
CA VAL A 84 -11.38 7.23 -1.68
C VAL A 84 -12.22 8.07 -0.70
N THR A 85 -12.00 9.38 -0.56
CA THR A 85 -12.59 10.17 0.56
C THR A 85 -13.54 11.31 0.16
N LYS A 86 -14.20 11.22 -1.00
CA LYS A 86 -15.35 12.10 -1.27
C LYS A 86 -16.61 11.29 -1.60
N ALA A 87 -17.09 10.56 -0.61
CA ALA A 87 -18.49 10.13 -0.54
C ALA A 87 -19.11 10.70 0.73
N THR A 88 -19.33 12.02 0.76
CA THR A 88 -20.01 12.71 1.87
C THR A 88 -21.48 12.98 1.56
N GLN A 89 -21.96 12.55 0.38
CA GLN A 89 -23.37 12.63 -0.01
C GLN A 89 -23.96 11.22 -0.17
N PRO A 90 -25.24 11.01 0.18
CA PRO A 90 -25.90 9.70 0.04
C PRO A 90 -25.88 9.17 -1.40
N ALA A 91 -25.79 10.05 -2.40
CA ALA A 91 -25.64 9.69 -3.81
C ALA A 91 -24.27 9.04 -4.13
N ASP A 92 -23.20 9.45 -3.45
CA ASP A 92 -21.85 8.91 -3.66
C ASP A 92 -21.69 7.54 -2.98
N LEU A 93 -22.32 7.35 -1.81
CA LEU A 93 -22.41 6.04 -1.15
C LEU A 93 -23.17 5.04 -2.02
N LYS A 94 -24.30 5.46 -2.60
CA LYS A 94 -25.07 4.62 -3.52
C LYS A 94 -24.28 4.25 -4.78
N LYS A 95 -23.48 5.18 -5.32
CA LYS A 95 -22.59 4.89 -6.44
C LYS A 95 -21.47 3.92 -6.06
N LEU A 96 -20.90 4.05 -4.87
CA LEU A 96 -19.89 3.14 -4.36
C LEU A 96 -20.46 1.73 -4.16
N GLU A 97 -21.66 1.62 -3.58
CA GLU A 97 -22.39 0.35 -3.45
C GLU A 97 -22.66 -0.28 -4.81
N GLN A 98 -23.15 0.51 -5.78
CA GLN A 98 -23.37 0.04 -7.15
C GLN A 98 -22.07 -0.42 -7.82
N ALA A 99 -20.96 0.28 -7.60
CA ALA A 99 -19.65 -0.11 -8.13
C ALA A 99 -19.13 -1.40 -7.48
N VAL A 100 -19.33 -1.59 -6.17
CA VAL A 100 -19.00 -2.84 -5.48
C VAL A 100 -19.82 -4.00 -6.04
N VAL A 101 -21.14 -3.83 -6.20
CA VAL A 101 -22.02 -4.86 -6.79
C VAL A 101 -21.60 -5.20 -8.22
N ALA A 102 -21.26 -4.20 -9.03
CA ALA A 102 -20.77 -4.42 -10.39
C ALA A 102 -19.45 -5.21 -10.41
N LEU A 103 -18.48 -4.83 -9.56
CA LEU A 103 -17.20 -5.53 -9.44
C LEU A 103 -17.38 -6.97 -8.93
N GLU A 104 -18.33 -7.21 -8.03
CA GLU A 104 -18.67 -8.56 -7.55
C GLU A 104 -19.26 -9.41 -8.67
N ALA A 105 -20.14 -8.85 -9.50
CA ALA A 105 -20.71 -9.51 -10.67
C ALA A 105 -19.62 -9.86 -11.70
N GLU A 106 -18.77 -8.90 -12.08
CA GLU A 106 -17.64 -9.12 -12.99
C GLU A 106 -16.67 -10.19 -12.45
N THR A 107 -16.39 -10.15 -11.14
CA THR A 107 -15.56 -11.16 -10.48
C THR A 107 -16.23 -12.55 -10.52
N HIS A 108 -17.55 -12.62 -10.40
CA HIS A 108 -18.30 -13.88 -10.51
C HIS A 108 -18.24 -14.44 -11.93
N GLU A 109 -18.43 -13.61 -12.95
CA GLU A 109 -18.32 -13.99 -14.36
C GLU A 109 -16.93 -14.50 -14.69
N LEU A 110 -15.88 -13.80 -14.26
CA LEU A 110 -14.49 -14.23 -14.47
C LEU A 110 -14.20 -15.56 -13.77
N ARG A 111 -14.72 -15.77 -12.55
CA ARG A 111 -14.59 -17.05 -11.83
C ARG A 111 -15.25 -18.20 -12.59
N ALA A 112 -16.46 -17.98 -13.12
CA ALA A 112 -17.17 -18.97 -13.91
C ALA A 112 -16.41 -19.31 -15.19
N ALA A 113 -15.95 -18.30 -15.93
CA ALA A 113 -15.17 -18.48 -17.15
C ALA A 113 -13.90 -19.30 -16.91
N LEU A 114 -13.13 -18.99 -15.87
CA LEU A 114 -11.91 -19.72 -15.53
C LEU A 114 -12.19 -21.18 -15.17
N LEU A 115 -13.27 -21.47 -14.43
CA LEU A 115 -13.65 -22.85 -14.11
C LEU A 115 -14.08 -23.63 -15.35
N VAL A 116 -14.82 -23.00 -16.26
CA VAL A 116 -15.20 -23.61 -17.54
C VAL A 116 -13.96 -23.89 -18.39
N MET A 117 -13.03 -22.93 -18.49
CA MET A 117 -11.78 -23.13 -19.21
C MET A 117 -10.95 -24.27 -18.62
N ALA A 118 -10.86 -24.37 -17.29
CA ALA A 118 -10.18 -25.48 -16.63
C ALA A 118 -10.86 -26.83 -16.93
N ALA A 119 -12.20 -26.88 -16.93
CA ALA A 119 -12.96 -28.08 -17.27
C ALA A 119 -12.74 -28.50 -18.73
N VAL A 120 -12.82 -27.55 -19.67
CA VAL A 120 -12.55 -27.76 -21.10
C VAL A 120 -11.11 -28.25 -21.30
N MET A 121 -10.14 -27.65 -20.59
CA MET A 121 -8.73 -28.06 -20.64
C MET A 121 -8.56 -29.50 -20.14
N LYS A 122 -9.18 -29.88 -19.02
CA LYS A 122 -9.15 -31.26 -18.53
C LYS A 122 -9.78 -32.24 -19.52
N GLN A 123 -10.90 -31.87 -20.12
CA GLN A 123 -11.63 -32.74 -21.04
C GLN A 123 -10.88 -32.97 -22.36
N HIS A 124 -10.29 -31.92 -22.92
CA HIS A 124 -9.72 -31.97 -24.27
C HIS A 124 -8.19 -32.02 -24.30
N ARG A 125 -7.50 -31.61 -23.22
CA ARG A 125 -6.02 -31.51 -23.12
C ARG A 125 -5.53 -31.99 -21.74
N PRO A 126 -5.76 -33.26 -21.36
CA PRO A 126 -5.52 -33.75 -20.00
C PRO A 126 -4.05 -33.68 -19.55
N ALA A 127 -3.09 -33.89 -20.47
CA ALA A 127 -1.67 -33.76 -20.15
C ALA A 127 -1.30 -32.33 -19.75
N GLU A 128 -1.88 -31.33 -20.40
CA GLU A 128 -1.68 -29.93 -20.05
C GLU A 128 -2.41 -29.56 -18.78
N ALA A 129 -3.61 -30.09 -18.55
CA ALA A 129 -4.34 -29.88 -17.31
C ALA A 129 -3.54 -30.37 -16.09
N ALA A 130 -2.92 -31.55 -16.19
CA ALA A 130 -2.02 -32.08 -15.16
C ALA A 130 -0.78 -31.19 -14.97
N ALA A 131 -0.17 -30.70 -16.06
CA ALA A 131 0.95 -29.77 -15.99
C ALA A 131 0.57 -28.44 -15.32
N ALA A 132 -0.62 -27.92 -15.62
CA ALA A 132 -1.17 -26.71 -15.01
C ALA A 132 -1.42 -26.92 -13.51
N ALA A 133 -2.04 -28.03 -13.10
CA ALA A 133 -2.22 -28.37 -11.69
C ALA A 133 -0.87 -28.47 -10.95
N ALA A 134 0.13 -29.13 -11.54
CA ALA A 134 1.47 -29.23 -10.96
C ALA A 134 2.18 -27.87 -10.87
N ALA A 135 1.98 -26.97 -11.84
CA ALA A 135 2.51 -25.60 -11.77
C ALA A 135 1.84 -24.81 -10.64
N LEU A 136 0.51 -24.90 -10.51
CA LEU A 136 -0.23 -24.24 -9.43
C LEU A 136 0.19 -24.75 -8.05
N HIS A 137 0.39 -26.07 -7.88
CA HIS A 137 0.92 -26.61 -6.62
C HIS A 137 2.30 -26.08 -6.24
N ARG A 138 3.18 -25.87 -7.23
CA ARG A 138 4.54 -25.34 -7.01
C ARG A 138 4.56 -23.84 -6.70
N GLN A 139 3.65 -23.06 -7.30
CA GLN A 139 3.66 -21.61 -7.20
C GLN A 139 2.79 -21.07 -6.06
N LEU A 140 1.79 -21.84 -5.60
CA LEU A 140 0.83 -21.37 -4.62
C LEU A 140 1.15 -21.81 -3.18
N PRO A 141 1.09 -20.90 -2.19
CA PRO A 141 1.11 -21.25 -0.77
C PRO A 141 0.00 -22.24 -0.39
N ALA A 142 0.24 -23.13 0.59
CA ALA A 142 -0.71 -24.16 1.03
C ALA A 142 -2.12 -23.61 1.32
N LYS A 143 -2.20 -22.50 2.05
CA LYS A 143 -3.47 -21.84 2.41
C LYS A 143 -4.35 -21.47 1.19
N GLN A 144 -3.74 -21.13 0.06
CA GLN A 144 -4.44 -20.74 -1.17
C GLN A 144 -4.89 -21.96 -2.00
N ARG A 145 -4.34 -23.14 -1.73
CA ARG A 145 -4.74 -24.41 -2.37
C ARG A 145 -5.95 -25.04 -1.71
N GLU A 146 -6.23 -24.66 -0.46
CA GLU A 146 -7.30 -25.24 0.35
C GLU A 146 -8.61 -24.43 0.31
N THR A 147 -8.54 -23.14 -0.04
CA THR A 147 -9.71 -22.25 0.00
C THR A 147 -9.80 -21.31 -1.19
N GLY A 148 -11.03 -20.86 -1.52
CA GLY A 148 -11.27 -19.87 -2.56
C GLY A 148 -11.31 -20.44 -3.99
N LEU A 149 -11.09 -19.57 -4.98
CA LEU A 149 -11.18 -19.91 -6.41
C LEU A 149 -10.09 -20.88 -6.85
N LEU A 150 -8.85 -20.67 -6.42
CA LEU A 150 -7.70 -21.48 -6.84
C LEU A 150 -7.84 -22.94 -6.41
N ALA A 151 -8.34 -23.18 -5.19
CA ALA A 151 -8.69 -24.52 -4.72
C ALA A 151 -9.74 -25.21 -5.61
N ARG A 152 -10.75 -24.45 -6.07
CA ARG A 152 -11.79 -24.97 -6.99
C ARG A 152 -11.21 -25.28 -8.38
N ILE A 153 -10.34 -24.42 -8.90
CA ILE A 153 -9.67 -24.64 -10.19
C ILE A 153 -8.78 -25.88 -10.10
N LEU A 154 -7.97 -26.02 -9.05
CA LEU A 154 -7.16 -27.22 -8.82
C LEU A 154 -8.01 -28.49 -8.81
N LYS A 155 -9.12 -28.48 -8.06
CA LYS A 155 -10.07 -29.61 -8.04
C LYS A 155 -10.68 -29.92 -9.40
N VAL A 156 -10.82 -28.93 -10.28
CA VAL A 156 -11.31 -29.16 -11.65
C VAL A 156 -10.22 -29.71 -12.54
N LEU A 157 -8.97 -29.31 -12.37
CA LEU A 157 -7.83 -29.74 -13.20
C LEU A 157 -7.32 -31.15 -12.85
N GLU A 158 -7.42 -31.55 -11.59
CA GLU A 158 -7.12 -32.90 -11.06
C GLU A 158 -8.27 -33.87 -11.35
#